data_AF-A0A0K9XV36-F1
#
_entry.id   AF-A0A0K9XV36-F1
#
_cell.length_a   1.000
_cell.length_b   1.000
_cell.length_c   1.000
_cell.angle_alpha   90.00
_cell.angle_beta   90.00
_cell.angle_gamma   90.00
#
_symmetry.space_group_name_H-M   'P 1'
#
loop_
_entity.id
_entity.type
_entity.pdbx_description
1 polymer ?
#
loop_
_entity_poly.entity_id
_entity_poly.type
_entity_poly.pdbx_seq_one_letter_code
_entity_poly.pdbx_strand_id
1 'polypeptide(L)'
;MEKHKEIDPLQEWIDTDKKLSAMLVEIQEMPISVEEQAEVAFHRISEAYNVPKTPQDIDFENEEGIERTSVYQHLGLIRYLEPDDDPRGLVLSAIFFAKENLEVDYDLVFAKAQNEGIRREEITGIGFLGENYNVKIVFVKNTESWFDLGCSFFTKIVGHNLTKKDKILKMVEHADNHGKIKSVMLPSIEFKLNKTIKGESKIGGKPMGFDAAIPMNCGYPLSFLGQISLNEISVYNKILPHKGMLYFFIDTKVYDRYPDVQGEFKVFYKEKYDLNITASKFENSINESTMVFEEIFSFPSYQESVIEKMGITEEETNIMDDIIFEVDIDSENYDMKHIILGHPTAIQGTVRFWWAAQYLGMGDKSHYTDEEIKFIKKEEDNFILLLQLNFGDPKINFDGFGDSVAYFGIHKKDLETNNFENVILVMQNT
;
A
#
# COMPACT_ATOMS: atom_id res chain seq x y z
N MET A 1 -35.75 7.16 -0.84
CA MET A 1 -34.32 7.27 -0.50
C MET A 1 -33.75 8.39 -1.33
N GLU A 2 -33.60 9.56 -0.72
CA GLU A 2 -32.89 10.68 -1.35
C GLU A 2 -31.43 10.23 -1.56
N LYS A 3 -30.96 10.33 -2.81
CA LYS A 3 -29.54 10.25 -3.09
C LYS A 3 -28.90 11.41 -2.34
N HIS A 4 -28.05 11.13 -1.37
CA HIS A 4 -27.12 12.14 -0.87
C HIS A 4 -26.36 12.67 -2.08
N LYS A 5 -26.64 13.93 -2.43
CA LYS A 5 -25.94 14.66 -3.47
C LYS A 5 -24.54 14.88 -2.90
N GLU A 6 -23.54 14.19 -3.44
CA GLU A 6 -22.14 14.52 -3.19
C GLU A 6 -21.98 16.00 -3.54
N ILE A 7 -21.62 16.80 -2.54
CA ILE A 7 -21.41 18.24 -2.71
C ILE A 7 -19.98 18.39 -3.20
N ASP A 8 -19.81 19.03 -4.35
CA ASP A 8 -18.49 19.40 -4.87
C ASP A 8 -17.83 20.40 -3.88
N PRO A 9 -16.69 20.05 -3.26
CA PRO A 9 -16.02 20.91 -2.27
C PRO A 9 -15.65 22.29 -2.81
N LEU A 10 -15.36 22.41 -4.12
CA LEU A 10 -15.09 23.71 -4.75
C LEU A 10 -16.36 24.54 -4.82
N GLN A 11 -17.48 23.93 -5.21
CA GLN A 11 -18.78 24.59 -5.26
C GLN A 11 -19.23 25.00 -3.86
N GLU A 12 -19.00 24.16 -2.85
CA GLU A 12 -19.27 24.50 -1.45
C GLU A 12 -18.46 25.72 -1.00
N TRP A 13 -17.18 25.81 -1.37
CA TRP A 13 -16.35 26.97 -1.06
C TRP A 13 -16.89 28.25 -1.70
N ILE A 14 -17.30 28.17 -2.98
CA ILE A 14 -17.93 29.30 -3.70
C ILE A 14 -19.21 29.75 -3.00
N ASP A 15 -20.09 28.79 -2.66
CA ASP A 15 -21.43 29.08 -2.11
C ASP A 15 -21.37 29.62 -0.68
N THR A 16 -20.38 29.19 0.11
CA THR A 16 -20.27 29.54 1.53
C THR A 16 -19.39 30.77 1.78
N ASP A 17 -18.39 31.02 0.94
CA ASP A 17 -17.46 32.13 1.10
C ASP A 17 -17.96 33.39 0.37
N LYS A 18 -18.63 34.27 1.12
CA LYS A 18 -19.15 35.55 0.62
C LYS A 18 -18.05 36.46 0.05
N LYS A 19 -16.83 36.40 0.58
CA LYS A 19 -15.70 37.21 0.10
C LYS A 19 -15.27 36.71 -1.27
N LEU A 20 -15.13 35.40 -1.43
CA LEU A 20 -14.84 34.77 -2.72
C LEU A 20 -15.92 35.11 -3.75
N SER A 21 -17.18 34.83 -3.41
CA SER A 21 -18.34 35.08 -4.29
C SER A 21 -18.38 36.52 -4.80
N ALA A 22 -18.16 37.52 -3.94
CA ALA A 22 -18.12 38.92 -4.34
C ALA A 22 -16.95 39.22 -5.30
N MET A 23 -15.75 38.69 -5.03
CA MET A 23 -14.60 38.87 -5.92
C MET A 23 -14.83 38.22 -7.28
N LEU A 24 -15.44 37.04 -7.34
CA LEU A 24 -15.74 36.34 -8.60
C LEU A 24 -16.72 37.14 -9.47
N VAL A 25 -17.78 37.69 -8.87
CA VAL A 25 -18.74 38.55 -9.59
C VAL A 25 -18.03 39.80 -10.12
N GLU A 26 -17.25 40.49 -9.29
CA GLU A 26 -16.52 41.68 -9.72
C GLU A 26 -15.56 41.40 -10.88
N ILE A 27 -14.83 40.28 -10.83
CA ILE A 27 -13.90 39.87 -11.89
C ILE A 27 -14.67 39.54 -13.17
N GLN A 28 -15.79 38.82 -13.06
CA GLN A 28 -16.62 38.42 -14.20
C GLN A 28 -17.27 39.62 -14.92
N GLU A 29 -17.58 40.69 -14.18
CA GLU A 29 -18.17 41.92 -14.71
C GLU A 29 -17.13 42.88 -15.34
N MET A 30 -15.83 42.60 -15.23
CA MET A 30 -14.79 43.45 -15.84
C MET A 30 -14.91 43.43 -17.38
N PRO A 31 -14.82 44.59 -18.06
CA PRO A 31 -14.94 44.71 -19.51
C PRO A 31 -13.62 44.33 -20.21
N ILE A 32 -13.08 43.17 -19.86
CA ILE A 32 -11.83 42.60 -20.35
C ILE A 32 -12.08 41.17 -20.85
N SER A 33 -11.12 40.58 -21.56
CA SER A 33 -11.23 39.21 -22.06
C SER A 33 -11.29 38.18 -20.92
N VAL A 34 -11.79 36.97 -21.21
CA VAL A 34 -11.88 35.87 -20.23
C VAL A 34 -10.50 35.48 -19.70
N GLU A 35 -9.49 35.58 -20.57
CA GLU A 35 -8.07 35.38 -20.27
C GLU A 35 -7.54 36.44 -19.29
N GLU A 36 -7.85 37.72 -19.54
CA GLU A 36 -7.48 38.80 -18.62
C GLU A 36 -8.23 38.68 -17.29
N GLN A 37 -9.48 38.20 -17.28
CA GLN A 37 -10.23 37.90 -16.05
C GLN A 37 -9.55 36.77 -15.26
N ALA A 38 -9.07 35.71 -15.93
CA ALA A 38 -8.35 34.61 -15.29
C ALA A 38 -7.02 35.08 -14.69
N GLU A 39 -6.29 35.97 -15.37
CA GLU A 39 -5.07 36.59 -14.83
C GLU A 39 -5.37 37.45 -13.59
N VAL A 40 -6.44 38.26 -13.63
CA VAL A 40 -6.86 39.03 -12.45
C VAL A 40 -7.23 38.10 -11.30
N ALA A 41 -7.94 37.00 -11.56
CA ALA A 41 -8.28 36.00 -10.55
C ALA A 41 -7.02 35.36 -9.94
N PHE A 42 -6.04 35.00 -10.78
CA PHE A 42 -4.78 34.38 -10.36
C PHE A 42 -4.05 35.24 -9.32
N HIS A 43 -3.96 36.56 -9.53
CA HIS A 43 -3.31 37.44 -8.56
C HIS A 43 -4.20 37.77 -7.37
N ARG A 44 -5.40 38.28 -7.65
CA ARG A 44 -6.26 38.90 -6.64
C ARG A 44 -6.79 37.89 -5.63
N ILE A 45 -7.20 36.71 -6.09
CA ILE A 45 -7.76 35.67 -5.21
C ILE A 45 -6.62 35.00 -4.44
N SER A 46 -5.49 34.69 -5.10
CA SER A 46 -4.35 34.09 -4.40
C SER A 46 -3.84 34.96 -3.24
N GLU A 47 -3.75 36.27 -3.45
CA GLU A 47 -3.41 37.23 -2.39
C GLU A 47 -4.48 37.28 -1.29
N ALA A 48 -5.76 37.26 -1.66
CA ALA A 48 -6.86 37.33 -0.71
C ALA A 48 -6.93 36.11 0.24
N TYR A 49 -6.38 34.96 -0.18
CA TYR A 49 -6.32 33.71 0.59
C TYR A 49 -4.91 33.35 1.06
N ASN A 50 -3.92 34.19 0.81
CA ASN A 50 -2.52 33.98 1.22
C ASN A 50 -1.96 32.62 0.76
N VAL A 51 -2.25 32.24 -0.48
CA VAL A 51 -1.67 31.04 -1.10
C VAL A 51 -0.47 31.40 -1.99
N PRO A 52 0.57 30.56 -2.05
CA PRO A 52 1.75 30.83 -2.87
C PRO A 52 1.39 30.83 -4.36
N LYS A 53 1.61 31.96 -5.05
CA LYS A 53 1.28 32.09 -6.48
C LYS A 53 2.26 31.29 -7.32
N THR A 54 3.53 31.42 -6.99
CA THR A 54 4.65 30.79 -7.69
C THR A 54 5.49 29.96 -6.73
N PRO A 55 6.31 29.01 -7.22
CA PRO A 55 7.19 28.21 -6.36
C PRO A 55 8.17 29.06 -5.54
N GLN A 56 8.52 30.26 -6.02
CA GLN A 56 9.40 31.19 -5.31
C GLN A 56 8.74 31.85 -4.10
N ASP A 57 7.40 31.80 -3.99
CA ASP A 57 6.65 32.34 -2.85
C ASP A 57 6.61 31.35 -1.67
N ILE A 58 7.18 30.15 -1.83
CA ILE A 58 7.19 29.10 -0.80
C ILE A 58 8.43 29.25 0.07
N ASP A 59 8.23 29.43 1.37
CA ASP A 59 9.30 29.54 2.36
C ASP A 59 9.66 28.15 2.91
N PHE A 60 10.80 27.61 2.44
CA PHE A 60 11.27 26.28 2.83
C PHE A 60 11.93 26.24 4.23
N GLU A 61 12.19 27.40 4.87
CA GLU A 61 12.95 27.44 6.13
C GLU A 61 12.06 27.33 7.38
N ASN A 62 10.73 27.41 7.24
CA ASN A 62 9.82 27.62 8.38
C ASN A 62 8.77 26.51 8.61
N GLU A 63 8.72 25.44 7.81
CA GLU A 63 7.61 24.47 7.88
C GLU A 63 8.04 23.05 8.27
N GLU A 64 7.26 22.46 9.19
CA GLU A 64 7.39 21.12 9.75
C GLU A 64 7.12 20.02 8.68
N GLY A 65 7.97 19.91 7.66
CA GLY A 65 7.98 18.79 6.72
C GLY A 65 6.76 18.66 5.81
N ILE A 66 5.92 19.69 5.66
CA ILE A 66 4.81 19.71 4.71
C ILE A 66 5.32 20.26 3.38
N GLU A 67 5.37 19.43 2.33
CA GLU A 67 5.65 19.88 0.97
C GLU A 67 4.48 20.73 0.46
N ARG A 68 4.71 22.03 0.27
CA ARG A 68 3.73 22.93 -0.35
C ARG A 68 3.93 23.04 -1.85
N THR A 69 2.82 23.19 -2.56
CA THR A 69 2.77 23.46 -4.00
C THR A 69 2.10 24.80 -4.31
N SER A 70 2.58 25.47 -5.35
CA SER A 70 2.05 26.78 -5.76
C SER A 70 0.82 26.67 -6.66
N VAL A 71 0.03 27.75 -6.71
CA VAL A 71 -1.09 27.90 -7.66
C VAL A 71 -0.61 27.69 -9.10
N TYR A 72 0.56 28.21 -9.46
CA TYR A 72 1.19 28.03 -10.76
C TYR A 72 1.41 26.54 -11.12
N GLN A 73 1.88 25.73 -10.16
CA GLN A 73 2.07 24.29 -10.39
C GLN A 73 0.73 23.57 -10.56
N HIS A 74 -0.24 23.79 -9.68
CA HIS A 74 -1.55 23.17 -9.79
C HIS A 74 -2.24 23.55 -11.11
N LEU A 75 -2.21 24.83 -11.48
CA LEU A 75 -2.82 25.32 -12.70
C LEU A 75 -2.23 24.66 -13.94
N GLY A 76 -0.91 24.45 -13.98
CA GLY A 76 -0.27 23.74 -15.09
C GLY A 76 -0.80 22.32 -15.24
N LEU A 77 -0.91 21.58 -14.14
CA LEU A 77 -1.38 20.19 -14.14
C LEU A 77 -2.89 20.08 -14.46
N ILE A 78 -3.73 20.89 -13.80
CA ILE A 78 -5.18 20.89 -14.03
C ILE A 78 -5.49 21.30 -15.48
N ARG A 79 -4.83 22.35 -16.00
CA ARG A 79 -5.00 22.76 -17.41
C ARG A 79 -4.55 21.67 -18.38
N TYR A 80 -3.54 20.89 -18.04
CA TYR A 80 -3.16 19.76 -18.89
C TYR A 80 -4.24 18.68 -18.89
N LEU A 81 -4.89 18.40 -17.76
CA LEU A 81 -5.99 17.45 -17.66
C LEU A 81 -7.24 17.93 -18.41
N GLU A 82 -7.62 19.20 -18.21
CA GLU A 82 -8.84 19.82 -18.74
C GLU A 82 -8.49 21.08 -19.58
N PRO A 83 -7.92 20.93 -20.79
CA PRO A 83 -7.39 22.05 -21.58
C PRO A 83 -8.47 22.93 -22.23
N ASP A 84 -9.69 22.42 -22.35
CA ASP A 84 -10.82 23.09 -23.01
C ASP A 84 -11.76 23.79 -22.03
N ASP A 85 -11.47 23.71 -20.72
CA ASP A 85 -12.27 24.31 -19.65
C ASP A 85 -12.08 25.83 -19.55
N ASP A 86 -13.02 26.50 -18.87
CA ASP A 86 -12.95 27.94 -18.65
C ASP A 86 -11.69 28.30 -17.85
N PRO A 87 -10.81 29.18 -18.35
CA PRO A 87 -9.55 29.47 -17.70
C PRO A 87 -9.73 30.13 -16.32
N ARG A 88 -10.85 30.79 -16.06
CA ARG A 88 -11.19 31.34 -14.73
C ARG A 88 -11.51 30.21 -13.76
N GLY A 89 -12.22 29.18 -14.22
CA GLY A 89 -12.52 27.97 -13.47
C GLY A 89 -11.23 27.20 -13.12
N LEU A 90 -10.34 27.00 -14.11
CA LEU A 90 -9.05 26.34 -13.90
C LEU A 90 -8.19 27.06 -12.85
N VAL A 91 -8.11 28.40 -12.93
CA VAL A 91 -7.41 29.23 -11.93
C VAL A 91 -8.03 29.05 -10.55
N LEU A 92 -9.36 29.09 -10.45
CA LEU A 92 -10.04 28.95 -9.17
C LEU A 92 -9.81 27.57 -8.54
N SER A 93 -9.86 26.49 -9.33
CA SER A 93 -9.51 25.14 -8.89
C SER A 93 -8.07 25.06 -8.39
N ALA A 94 -7.11 25.65 -9.11
CA ALA A 94 -5.71 25.67 -8.69
C ALA A 94 -5.49 26.40 -7.36
N ILE A 95 -6.21 27.52 -7.15
CA ILE A 95 -6.19 28.26 -5.88
C ILE A 95 -6.81 27.43 -4.75
N PHE A 96 -7.92 26.74 -5.02
CA PHE A 96 -8.55 25.86 -4.05
C PHE A 96 -7.62 24.73 -3.62
N PHE A 97 -6.93 24.08 -4.56
CA PHE A 97 -5.96 23.03 -4.26
C PHE A 97 -4.82 23.56 -3.37
N ALA A 98 -4.24 24.71 -3.72
CA ALA A 98 -3.20 25.34 -2.90
C ALA A 98 -3.70 25.74 -1.50
N LYS A 99 -4.95 26.20 -1.39
CA LYS A 99 -5.58 26.62 -0.12
C LYS A 99 -5.84 25.44 0.82
N GLU A 100 -6.35 24.34 0.28
CA GLU A 100 -6.71 23.15 1.05
C GLU A 100 -5.55 22.16 1.20
N ASN A 101 -4.37 22.50 0.68
CA ASN A 101 -3.19 21.63 0.64
C ASN A 101 -3.50 20.27 -0.01
N LEU A 102 -4.24 20.32 -1.12
CA LEU A 102 -4.58 19.16 -1.94
C LEU A 102 -3.59 19.00 -3.09
N GLU A 103 -3.36 17.77 -3.51
CA GLU A 103 -2.49 17.46 -4.64
C GLU A 103 -3.30 17.10 -5.89
N VAL A 104 -2.80 17.52 -7.04
CA VAL A 104 -3.33 17.04 -8.32
C VAL A 104 -2.80 15.62 -8.54
N ASP A 105 -3.70 14.69 -8.83
CA ASP A 105 -3.34 13.30 -9.07
C ASP A 105 -2.45 13.17 -10.31
N TYR A 106 -1.17 12.90 -10.06
CA TYR A 106 -0.18 12.70 -11.10
C TYR A 106 -0.46 11.45 -11.95
N ASP A 107 -1.13 10.43 -11.42
CA ASP A 107 -1.46 9.22 -12.18
C ASP A 107 -2.47 9.55 -13.30
N LEU A 108 -3.42 10.46 -13.05
CA LEU A 108 -4.31 10.98 -14.10
C LEU A 108 -3.53 11.74 -15.17
N VAL A 109 -2.56 12.57 -14.75
CA VAL A 109 -1.69 13.33 -15.67
C VAL A 109 -0.89 12.37 -16.56
N PHE A 110 -0.29 11.33 -15.98
CA PHE A 110 0.48 10.35 -16.75
C PHE A 110 -0.38 9.41 -17.60
N ALA A 111 -1.57 9.04 -17.13
CA ALA A 111 -2.52 8.28 -17.95
C ALA A 111 -2.91 9.06 -19.21
N LYS A 112 -3.18 10.36 -19.07
CA LYS A 112 -3.42 11.25 -20.22
C LYS A 112 -2.19 11.35 -21.13
N ALA A 113 -1.01 11.56 -20.56
CA ALA A 113 0.24 11.62 -21.33
C ALA A 113 0.52 10.32 -22.12
N GLN A 114 0.23 9.17 -21.52
CA GLN A 114 0.39 7.88 -22.17
C GLN A 114 -0.59 7.70 -23.33
N ASN A 115 -1.83 8.15 -23.19
CA ASN A 115 -2.81 8.19 -24.28
C ASN A 115 -2.37 9.12 -25.43
N GLU A 116 -1.57 10.14 -25.12
CA GLU A 116 -0.94 11.04 -26.10
C GLU A 116 0.38 10.49 -26.67
N GLY A 117 0.77 9.27 -26.29
CA GLY A 117 1.95 8.56 -26.81
C GLY A 117 3.26 8.84 -26.07
N ILE A 118 3.20 9.48 -24.90
CA ILE A 118 4.36 9.75 -24.06
C ILE A 118 4.60 8.56 -23.13
N ARG A 119 5.78 7.93 -23.25
CA ARG A 119 6.16 6.78 -22.43
C ARG A 119 6.62 7.22 -21.05
N ARG A 120 5.98 6.73 -19.99
CA ARG A 120 6.24 7.13 -18.60
C ARG A 120 7.69 6.90 -18.19
N GLU A 121 8.27 5.80 -18.65
CA GLU A 121 9.66 5.40 -18.39
C GLU A 121 10.70 6.37 -18.98
N GLU A 122 10.32 7.21 -19.94
CA GLU A 122 11.20 8.23 -20.52
C GLU A 122 11.21 9.53 -19.70
N ILE A 123 10.22 9.75 -18.84
CA ILE A 123 9.98 11.04 -18.17
C ILE A 123 10.80 11.15 -16.88
N THR A 124 11.66 12.16 -16.80
CA THR A 124 12.43 12.53 -15.60
C THR A 124 11.67 13.49 -14.68
N GLY A 125 10.77 14.29 -15.24
CA GLY A 125 10.02 15.28 -14.49
C GLY A 125 9.03 16.05 -15.33
N ILE A 126 8.35 16.99 -14.68
CA ILE A 126 7.45 17.93 -15.35
C ILE A 126 8.09 19.32 -15.28
N GLY A 127 8.33 19.89 -16.46
CA GLY A 127 8.71 21.27 -16.64
C GLY A 127 7.47 22.15 -16.79
N PHE A 128 7.53 23.36 -16.24
CA PHE A 128 6.47 24.34 -16.32
C PHE A 128 6.97 25.54 -17.13
N LEU A 129 6.17 25.96 -18.11
CA LEU A 129 6.50 27.03 -19.07
C LEU A 129 5.40 28.08 -19.10
N GLY A 130 5.80 29.34 -19.26
CA GLY A 130 4.90 30.50 -19.27
C GLY A 130 4.92 31.25 -17.94
N GLU A 131 4.06 32.26 -17.81
CA GLU A 131 3.99 33.15 -16.65
C GLU A 131 2.57 33.20 -16.12
N ASN A 132 2.44 33.31 -14.79
CA ASN A 132 1.18 33.47 -14.06
C ASN A 132 0.10 32.47 -14.52
N TYR A 133 -1.08 32.95 -14.93
CA TYR A 133 -2.17 32.08 -15.37
C TYR A 133 -1.86 31.30 -16.67
N ASN A 134 -0.88 31.71 -17.47
CA ASN A 134 -0.59 31.14 -18.79
C ASN A 134 0.43 29.99 -18.73
N VAL A 135 0.49 29.31 -17.60
CA VAL A 135 1.33 28.14 -17.40
C VAL A 135 0.88 26.96 -18.26
N LYS A 136 1.87 26.22 -18.78
CA LYS A 136 1.72 24.94 -19.45
C LYS A 136 2.75 23.98 -18.90
N ILE A 137 2.46 22.68 -18.98
CA ILE A 137 3.44 21.65 -18.63
C ILE A 137 4.08 21.07 -19.88
N VAL A 138 5.31 20.59 -19.70
CA VAL A 138 6.01 19.71 -20.65
C VAL A 138 6.61 18.55 -19.88
N PHE A 139 6.57 17.35 -20.45
CA PHE A 139 7.21 16.18 -19.87
C PHE A 139 8.67 16.16 -20.30
N VAL A 140 9.58 16.31 -19.34
CA VAL A 140 11.02 16.38 -19.59
C VAL A 140 11.57 14.97 -19.58
N LYS A 141 12.22 14.55 -20.67
CA LYS A 141 12.77 13.20 -20.78
C LYS A 141 14.17 13.06 -20.20
N ASN A 142 14.61 11.81 -19.99
CA ASN A 142 15.95 11.46 -19.48
C ASN A 142 17.12 12.03 -20.30
N THR A 143 16.87 12.36 -21.57
CA THR A 143 17.86 12.93 -22.50
C THR A 143 17.73 14.43 -22.68
N GLU A 144 16.78 15.07 -22.00
CA GLU A 144 16.40 16.47 -22.21
C GLU A 144 16.72 17.32 -20.98
N SER A 145 17.09 18.57 -21.23
CA SER A 145 17.27 19.59 -20.19
C SER A 145 16.01 20.45 -20.13
N TRP A 146 15.38 20.55 -18.96
CA TRP A 146 14.22 21.41 -18.75
C TRP A 146 14.53 22.89 -19.02
N PHE A 147 15.78 23.30 -18.78
CA PHE A 147 16.26 24.64 -19.09
C PHE A 147 16.25 24.90 -20.61
N ASP A 148 16.71 23.93 -21.39
CA ASP A 148 16.72 24.03 -22.86
C ASP A 148 15.31 23.98 -23.46
N LEU A 149 14.37 23.35 -22.76
CA LEU A 149 12.93 23.38 -23.06
C LEU A 149 12.26 24.70 -22.67
N GLY A 150 12.99 25.67 -22.12
CA GLY A 150 12.49 26.99 -21.75
C GLY A 150 11.57 27.00 -20.53
N CYS A 151 11.63 25.97 -19.70
CA CYS A 151 10.80 25.91 -18.50
C CYS A 151 11.31 26.91 -17.46
N SER A 152 10.40 27.64 -16.82
CA SER A 152 10.69 28.56 -15.72
C SER A 152 10.84 27.83 -14.39
N PHE A 153 10.26 26.63 -14.29
CA PHE A 153 10.32 25.77 -13.13
C PHE A 153 10.30 24.31 -13.56
N PHE A 154 10.90 23.45 -12.74
CA PHE A 154 10.96 22.02 -12.99
C PHE A 154 10.74 21.26 -11.71
N THR A 155 9.70 20.43 -11.69
CA THR A 155 9.52 19.42 -10.67
C THR A 155 10.15 18.14 -11.17
N LYS A 156 11.30 17.80 -10.58
CA LYS A 156 11.86 16.46 -10.76
C LYS A 156 10.86 15.48 -10.17
N ILE A 157 10.46 14.51 -10.98
CA ILE A 157 9.70 13.39 -10.46
C ILE A 157 10.76 12.44 -9.92
N VAL A 158 11.19 12.66 -8.68
CA VAL A 158 12.05 11.73 -7.96
C VAL A 158 11.20 10.53 -7.58
N GLY A 159 10.90 9.64 -8.53
CA GLY A 159 10.24 8.37 -8.23
C GLY A 159 9.01 8.44 -7.30
N HIS A 160 8.28 9.57 -7.28
CA HIS A 160 7.01 9.72 -6.56
C HIS A 160 5.94 8.95 -7.33
N ASN A 161 6.07 7.61 -7.33
CA ASN A 161 5.18 6.56 -7.80
C ASN A 161 5.91 5.49 -8.64
N LEU A 162 7.21 5.24 -8.41
CA LEU A 162 7.62 3.84 -8.54
C LEU A 162 6.99 3.13 -7.35
N THR A 163 6.06 2.22 -7.62
CA THR A 163 5.56 1.31 -6.58
C THR A 163 6.76 0.66 -5.89
N LYS A 164 6.62 0.21 -4.64
CA LYS A 164 7.71 -0.52 -3.98
C LYS A 164 8.23 -1.67 -4.86
N LYS A 165 7.33 -2.37 -5.54
CA LYS A 165 7.66 -3.37 -6.57
C LYS A 165 8.58 -2.83 -7.66
N ASP A 166 8.28 -1.68 -8.26
CA ASP A 166 9.09 -1.13 -9.35
C ASP A 166 10.45 -0.62 -8.85
N LYS A 167 10.50 -0.07 -7.62
CA LYS A 167 11.77 0.29 -6.97
C LYS A 167 12.66 -0.94 -6.79
N ILE A 168 12.11 -2.04 -6.23
CA ILE A 168 12.84 -3.30 -6.05
C ILE A 168 13.34 -3.83 -7.39
N LEU A 169 12.47 -3.90 -8.41
CA LEU A 169 12.85 -4.38 -9.75
C LEU A 169 14.01 -3.57 -10.33
N LYS A 170 13.92 -2.24 -10.26
CA LYS A 170 14.95 -1.36 -10.77
C LYS A 170 16.27 -1.56 -10.02
N MET A 171 16.25 -1.67 -8.70
CA MET A 171 17.48 -1.87 -7.92
C MET A 171 18.11 -3.24 -8.22
N VAL A 172 17.30 -4.30 -8.33
CA VAL A 172 17.78 -5.63 -8.72
C VAL A 172 18.41 -5.59 -10.10
N GLU A 173 17.84 -4.89 -11.08
CA GLU A 173 18.41 -4.79 -12.43
C GLU A 173 19.79 -4.10 -12.47
N HIS A 174 20.10 -3.27 -11.49
CA HIS A 174 21.40 -2.60 -11.35
C HIS A 174 22.37 -3.35 -10.43
N ALA A 175 21.92 -4.40 -9.75
CA ALA A 175 22.75 -5.18 -8.85
C ALA A 175 23.70 -6.12 -9.61
N ASP A 176 24.88 -6.34 -9.02
CA ASP A 176 25.74 -7.43 -9.44
C ASP A 176 25.01 -8.78 -9.26
N ASN A 177 25.22 -9.72 -10.19
CA ASN A 177 24.53 -11.01 -10.21
C ASN A 177 22.98 -10.93 -10.20
N HIS A 178 22.40 -9.84 -10.72
CA HIS A 178 20.94 -9.62 -10.81
C HIS A 178 20.13 -10.84 -11.29
N GLY A 179 20.67 -11.67 -12.19
CA GLY A 179 20.00 -12.87 -12.69
C GLY A 179 19.69 -13.90 -11.58
N LYS A 180 20.60 -14.09 -10.63
CA LYS A 180 20.40 -14.98 -9.47
C LYS A 180 19.45 -14.36 -8.47
N ILE A 181 19.65 -13.09 -8.11
CA ILE A 181 18.78 -12.36 -7.18
C ILE A 181 17.33 -12.38 -7.71
N LYS A 182 17.14 -12.07 -8.99
CA LYS A 182 15.83 -12.12 -9.65
C LYS A 182 15.20 -13.50 -9.65
N SER A 183 16.00 -14.57 -9.70
CA SER A 183 15.49 -15.95 -9.71
C SER A 183 14.89 -16.41 -8.39
N VAL A 184 15.26 -15.76 -7.27
CA VAL A 184 14.75 -16.09 -5.94
C VAL A 184 13.65 -15.14 -5.45
N MET A 185 13.35 -14.07 -6.19
CA MET A 185 12.24 -13.17 -5.88
C MET A 185 10.89 -13.86 -6.00
N LEU A 186 9.99 -13.61 -5.04
CA LEU A 186 8.59 -14.01 -5.14
C LEU A 186 7.67 -12.80 -5.11
N PRO A 187 6.63 -12.75 -5.98
CA PRO A 187 5.57 -11.76 -5.85
C PRO A 187 4.89 -11.90 -4.49
N SER A 188 4.68 -10.77 -3.82
CA SER A 188 4.02 -10.70 -2.53
C SER A 188 3.12 -9.47 -2.48
N ILE A 189 2.30 -9.42 -1.44
CA ILE A 189 1.41 -8.30 -1.18
C ILE A 189 1.76 -7.81 0.22
N GLU A 190 2.29 -6.59 0.32
CA GLU A 190 2.41 -5.88 1.58
C GLU A 190 1.06 -5.28 1.94
N PHE A 191 0.73 -5.19 3.23
CA PHE A 191 -0.40 -4.37 3.63
C PHE A 191 -0.13 -3.55 4.88
N LYS A 192 -0.77 -2.38 4.94
CA LYS A 192 -0.76 -1.49 6.08
C LYS A 192 -2.15 -1.44 6.72
N LEU A 193 -2.18 -1.27 8.04
CA LEU A 193 -3.42 -1.12 8.77
C LEU A 193 -3.86 0.35 8.77
N ASN A 194 -5.13 0.59 8.48
CA ASN A 194 -5.72 1.91 8.42
C ASN A 194 -7.09 1.93 9.14
N LYS A 195 -7.28 2.89 10.06
CA LYS A 195 -8.51 3.03 10.85
C LYS A 195 -9.56 3.96 10.23
N THR A 196 -9.19 4.76 9.23
CA THR A 196 -10.08 5.76 8.60
C THR A 196 -10.76 5.21 7.35
N ILE A 197 -10.11 4.27 6.66
CA ILE A 197 -10.63 3.65 5.43
C ILE A 197 -11.55 2.48 5.79
N LYS A 198 -12.62 2.30 5.01
CA LYS A 198 -13.48 1.11 5.08
C LYS A 198 -13.12 0.15 3.95
N GLY A 199 -13.04 -1.13 4.26
CA GLY A 199 -12.79 -2.20 3.30
C GLY A 199 -13.33 -3.54 3.79
N GLU A 200 -13.40 -4.52 2.91
CA GLU A 200 -13.80 -5.87 3.30
C GLU A 200 -12.68 -6.59 4.06
N SER A 201 -11.42 -6.37 3.66
CA SER A 201 -10.24 -6.90 4.35
C SER A 201 -9.89 -6.08 5.58
N LYS A 202 -9.74 -6.75 6.71
CA LYS A 202 -9.47 -6.11 8.01
C LYS A 202 -8.89 -7.06 9.03
N ILE A 203 -8.20 -6.51 10.01
CA ILE A 203 -7.83 -7.15 11.27
C ILE A 203 -8.86 -6.81 12.34
N GLY A 204 -9.12 -7.74 13.24
CA GLY A 204 -9.95 -7.55 14.42
C GLY A 204 -11.41 -7.18 14.13
N GLY A 205 -12.11 -6.68 15.16
CA GLY A 205 -13.53 -6.33 15.05
C GLY A 205 -14.44 -7.56 14.91
N LYS A 206 -15.50 -7.46 14.11
CA LYS A 206 -16.43 -8.57 13.86
C LYS A 206 -16.27 -9.15 12.45
N PRO A 207 -16.30 -10.49 12.28
CA PRO A 207 -16.23 -11.09 10.95
C PRO A 207 -17.48 -10.74 10.13
N MET A 208 -17.27 -10.20 8.93
CA MET A 208 -18.31 -9.86 7.96
C MET A 208 -18.46 -10.98 6.93
N GLY A 209 -19.69 -11.34 6.58
CA GLY A 209 -19.97 -12.46 5.67
C GLY A 209 -19.76 -13.84 6.26
N PHE A 210 -19.52 -13.94 7.57
CA PHE A 210 -19.27 -15.21 8.24
C PHE A 210 -20.56 -15.77 8.87
N ASP A 211 -21.25 -16.62 8.11
CA ASP A 211 -22.49 -17.30 8.53
C ASP A 211 -22.29 -18.63 9.27
N ALA A 212 -21.05 -19.00 9.60
CA ALA A 212 -20.74 -20.23 10.32
C ALA A 212 -20.62 -19.98 11.83
N ALA A 213 -20.71 -21.06 12.61
CA ALA A 213 -20.42 -20.99 14.03
C ALA A 213 -18.96 -20.57 14.25
N ILE A 214 -18.73 -19.66 15.21
CA ILE A 214 -17.39 -19.27 15.63
C ILE A 214 -16.65 -20.53 16.10
N PRO A 215 -15.42 -20.79 15.61
CA PRO A 215 -14.66 -21.95 16.03
C PRO A 215 -14.38 -21.90 17.54
N MET A 216 -14.32 -23.06 18.16
CA MET A 216 -14.09 -23.18 19.60
C MET A 216 -12.86 -24.04 19.87
N ASN A 217 -12.09 -23.64 20.88
CA ASN A 217 -11.05 -24.46 21.50
C ASN A 217 -11.44 -24.76 22.95
N CYS A 218 -11.49 -26.04 23.32
CA CYS A 218 -11.82 -26.49 24.68
C CYS A 218 -13.09 -25.83 25.29
N GLY A 219 -14.10 -25.55 24.46
CA GLY A 219 -15.36 -24.91 24.89
C GLY A 219 -15.34 -23.38 24.94
N TYR A 220 -14.22 -22.73 24.61
CA TYR A 220 -14.11 -21.28 24.47
C TYR A 220 -14.07 -20.86 23.00
N PRO A 221 -14.77 -19.78 22.59
CA PRO A 221 -14.69 -19.28 21.23
C PRO A 221 -13.30 -18.71 20.96
N LEU A 222 -12.76 -18.99 19.77
CA LEU A 222 -11.55 -18.33 19.27
C LEU A 222 -11.86 -16.86 18.95
N SER A 223 -10.85 -16.01 19.07
CA SER A 223 -10.90 -14.61 18.68
C SER A 223 -10.73 -14.48 17.17
N PHE A 224 -11.35 -13.45 16.59
CA PHE A 224 -11.28 -13.18 15.16
C PHE A 224 -10.05 -12.34 14.91
N LEU A 225 -9.07 -12.91 14.22
CA LEU A 225 -7.83 -12.24 13.90
C LEU A 225 -8.03 -11.27 12.74
N GLY A 226 -8.74 -11.71 11.70
CA GLY A 226 -9.01 -10.87 10.55
C GLY A 226 -9.61 -11.63 9.37
N GLN A 227 -9.94 -10.90 8.33
CA GLN A 227 -10.40 -11.45 7.07
C GLN A 227 -9.72 -10.76 5.88
N ILE A 228 -9.57 -11.50 4.79
CA ILE A 228 -8.98 -11.00 3.54
C ILE A 228 -9.95 -11.33 2.40
N SER A 229 -10.45 -10.30 1.74
CA SER A 229 -11.25 -10.42 0.53
C SER A 229 -10.32 -10.71 -0.64
N LEU A 230 -10.45 -11.90 -1.23
CA LEU A 230 -9.63 -12.28 -2.37
C LEU A 230 -9.96 -11.45 -3.62
N ASN A 231 -11.11 -10.78 -3.65
CA ASN A 231 -11.46 -9.83 -4.69
C ASN A 231 -10.55 -8.58 -4.64
N GLU A 232 -10.27 -8.06 -3.44
CA GLU A 232 -9.47 -6.84 -3.23
C GLU A 232 -7.99 -7.05 -3.60
N ILE A 233 -7.48 -8.29 -3.46
CA ILE A 233 -6.10 -8.64 -3.83
C ILE A 233 -5.99 -9.36 -5.17
N SER A 234 -7.10 -9.52 -5.91
CA SER A 234 -7.16 -10.35 -7.12
C SER A 234 -6.22 -9.90 -8.25
N VAL A 235 -5.89 -8.60 -8.29
CA VAL A 235 -4.96 -8.00 -9.27
C VAL A 235 -3.49 -8.32 -8.97
N TYR A 236 -3.15 -8.58 -7.70
CA TYR A 236 -1.79 -8.86 -7.25
C TYR A 236 -1.54 -10.37 -7.10
N ASN A 237 -2.57 -11.13 -6.77
CA ASN A 237 -2.50 -12.55 -6.50
C ASN A 237 -2.69 -13.41 -7.78
N LYS A 238 -1.78 -14.37 -7.98
CA LYS A 238 -1.82 -15.33 -9.10
C LYS A 238 -2.02 -16.79 -8.66
N ILE A 239 -2.10 -17.08 -7.36
CA ILE A 239 -2.07 -18.45 -6.83
C ILE A 239 -3.24 -18.79 -5.90
N LEU A 240 -3.74 -17.85 -5.10
CA LEU A 240 -4.98 -18.02 -4.34
C LEU A 240 -6.19 -17.91 -5.28
N PRO A 241 -7.37 -18.40 -4.87
CA PRO A 241 -8.61 -18.14 -5.61
C PRO A 241 -8.80 -16.64 -5.89
N HIS A 242 -9.30 -16.28 -7.08
CA HIS A 242 -9.52 -14.87 -7.45
C HIS A 242 -10.71 -14.20 -6.75
N LYS A 243 -11.51 -14.98 -6.00
CA LYS A 243 -12.72 -14.51 -5.31
C LYS A 243 -12.98 -15.31 -4.04
N GLY A 244 -13.78 -14.72 -3.17
CA GLY A 244 -14.14 -15.28 -1.87
C GLY A 244 -13.44 -14.56 -0.73
N MET A 245 -13.63 -15.06 0.48
CA MET A 245 -13.11 -14.48 1.71
C MET A 245 -12.31 -15.53 2.48
N LEU A 246 -11.12 -15.16 2.94
CA LEU A 246 -10.39 -15.89 3.97
C LEU A 246 -10.71 -15.30 5.35
N TYR A 247 -10.93 -16.15 6.34
CA TYR A 247 -11.15 -15.76 7.73
C TYR A 247 -10.13 -16.44 8.63
N PHE A 248 -9.49 -15.68 9.50
CA PHE A 248 -8.47 -16.14 10.43
C PHE A 248 -8.99 -16.00 11.86
N PHE A 249 -8.86 -17.07 12.64
CA PHE A 249 -9.21 -17.12 14.06
C PHE A 249 -8.04 -17.66 14.87
N ILE A 250 -7.89 -17.17 16.10
CA ILE A 250 -6.77 -17.51 16.99
C ILE A 250 -7.20 -17.47 18.46
N ASP A 251 -6.60 -18.32 19.30
CA ASP A 251 -6.86 -18.37 20.73
C ASP A 251 -6.02 -17.32 21.46
N THR A 252 -6.66 -16.22 21.85
CA THR A 252 -6.02 -15.11 22.57
C THR A 252 -5.95 -15.34 24.09
N LYS A 253 -6.30 -16.54 24.57
CA LYS A 253 -6.29 -16.90 26.00
C LYS A 253 -5.15 -17.86 26.37
N VAL A 254 -4.29 -18.19 25.41
CA VAL A 254 -3.01 -18.87 25.67
C VAL A 254 -2.02 -17.79 26.12
N TYR A 255 -1.54 -17.88 27.37
CA TYR A 255 -0.72 -16.83 28.00
C TYR A 255 0.73 -17.27 28.27
N ASP A 256 1.00 -18.57 28.28
CA ASP A 256 2.31 -19.16 28.62
C ASP A 256 3.13 -19.60 27.40
N ARG A 257 2.52 -19.55 26.21
CA ARG A 257 3.13 -19.86 24.90
C ARG A 257 2.29 -19.25 23.77
N TYR A 258 2.68 -19.49 22.53
CA TYR A 258 1.89 -19.12 21.36
C TYR A 258 0.78 -20.14 21.07
N PRO A 259 -0.36 -19.71 20.49
CA PRO A 259 -1.50 -20.56 20.11
C PRO A 259 -1.27 -21.24 18.76
N ASP A 260 -0.14 -21.90 18.58
CA ASP A 260 0.32 -22.53 17.33
C ASP A 260 0.05 -24.04 17.25
N VAL A 261 -0.74 -24.58 18.19
CA VAL A 261 -1.17 -25.99 18.20
C VAL A 261 -2.53 -26.14 17.50
N GLN A 262 -2.74 -27.29 16.87
CA GLN A 262 -4.00 -27.61 16.19
C GLN A 262 -5.22 -27.37 17.09
N GLY A 263 -6.20 -26.60 16.61
CA GLY A 263 -7.41 -26.25 17.33
C GLY A 263 -7.37 -24.87 18.00
N GLU A 264 -6.17 -24.32 18.24
CA GLU A 264 -5.98 -22.98 18.83
C GLU A 264 -6.01 -21.86 17.80
N PHE A 265 -5.99 -22.22 16.52
CA PHE A 265 -6.23 -21.31 15.41
C PHE A 265 -7.08 -22.02 14.36
N LYS A 266 -7.74 -21.25 13.51
CA LYS A 266 -8.51 -21.80 12.38
C LYS A 266 -8.58 -20.83 11.22
N VAL A 267 -8.41 -21.35 10.01
CA VAL A 267 -8.61 -20.59 8.77
C VAL A 267 -9.80 -21.16 8.01
N PHE A 268 -10.67 -20.29 7.52
CA PHE A 268 -11.79 -20.67 6.66
C PHE A 268 -11.69 -19.95 5.32
N TYR A 269 -11.99 -20.66 4.25
CA TYR A 269 -12.26 -20.08 2.95
C TYR A 269 -13.75 -20.17 2.63
N LYS A 270 -14.33 -19.06 2.19
CA LYS A 270 -15.71 -19.02 1.65
C LYS A 270 -15.71 -18.39 0.28
N GLU A 271 -16.01 -19.19 -0.74
CA GLU A 271 -16.16 -18.69 -2.11
C GLU A 271 -17.34 -17.71 -2.23
N LYS A 272 -18.42 -17.96 -1.48
CA LYS A 272 -19.62 -17.11 -1.41
C LYS A 272 -19.85 -16.64 0.02
N TYR A 273 -20.15 -15.37 0.16
CA TYR A 273 -20.44 -14.73 1.44
C TYR A 273 -21.44 -13.58 1.22
N ASP A 274 -22.18 -13.21 2.27
CA ASP A 274 -23.10 -12.07 2.26
C ASP A 274 -22.67 -11.09 3.35
N LEU A 275 -22.17 -9.92 2.96
CA LEU A 275 -21.66 -8.89 3.88
C LEU A 275 -22.71 -8.40 4.89
N ASN A 276 -24.00 -8.61 4.62
CA ASN A 276 -25.06 -8.29 5.59
C ASN A 276 -25.08 -9.25 6.79
N ILE A 277 -24.44 -10.41 6.66
CA ILE A 277 -24.28 -11.37 7.75
C ILE A 277 -23.10 -10.95 8.61
N THR A 278 -23.39 -10.62 9.87
CA THR A 278 -22.39 -10.40 10.91
C THR A 278 -22.75 -11.23 12.13
N ALA A 279 -21.75 -11.70 12.87
CA ALA A 279 -21.98 -12.44 14.09
C ALA A 279 -22.73 -11.55 15.12
N SER A 280 -23.98 -11.92 15.43
CA SER A 280 -24.89 -11.11 16.25
C SER A 280 -24.43 -10.92 17.70
N LYS A 281 -23.56 -11.81 18.19
CA LYS A 281 -22.90 -11.73 19.51
C LYS A 281 -21.46 -12.23 19.34
N PHE A 282 -20.54 -11.27 19.21
CA PHE A 282 -19.12 -11.55 19.05
C PHE A 282 -18.34 -10.50 19.84
N GLU A 283 -17.64 -10.96 20.88
CA GLU A 283 -16.67 -10.17 21.61
C GLU A 283 -15.30 -10.52 21.04
N ASN A 284 -14.53 -9.49 20.67
CA ASN A 284 -13.18 -9.66 20.14
C ASN A 284 -12.20 -8.89 21.00
N SER A 285 -11.03 -9.46 21.22
CA SER A 285 -9.93 -8.81 21.94
C SER A 285 -9.06 -7.94 21.05
N ILE A 286 -9.22 -8.05 19.72
CA ILE A 286 -8.38 -7.37 18.73
C ILE A 286 -9.18 -6.23 18.08
N ASN A 287 -8.59 -5.04 18.05
CA ASN A 287 -9.22 -3.86 17.50
C ASN A 287 -9.39 -3.93 15.99
N GLU A 288 -10.48 -3.33 15.49
CA GLU A 288 -10.74 -3.29 14.06
C GLU A 288 -9.77 -2.33 13.35
N SER A 289 -9.17 -2.77 12.24
CA SER A 289 -8.41 -1.93 11.32
C SER A 289 -8.44 -2.51 9.91
N THR A 290 -8.75 -1.68 8.93
CA THR A 290 -8.83 -2.07 7.51
C THR A 290 -7.43 -2.28 6.94
N MET A 291 -7.30 -3.19 5.97
CA MET A 291 -6.04 -3.42 5.24
C MET A 291 -5.97 -2.57 3.97
N VAL A 292 -4.82 -1.95 3.73
CA VAL A 292 -4.49 -1.26 2.47
C VAL A 292 -3.33 -2.01 1.83
N PHE A 293 -3.54 -2.51 0.61
CA PHE A 293 -2.63 -3.42 -0.08
C PHE A 293 -1.71 -2.71 -1.07
N GLU A 294 -0.48 -3.18 -1.16
CA GLU A 294 0.49 -2.81 -2.19
C GLU A 294 1.19 -4.06 -2.73
N GLU A 295 1.41 -4.14 -4.05
CA GLU A 295 2.20 -5.21 -4.65
C GLU A 295 3.70 -4.97 -4.41
N ILE A 296 4.41 -6.01 -3.98
CA ILE A 296 5.87 -5.98 -3.79
C ILE A 296 6.52 -7.26 -4.32
N PHE A 297 7.84 -7.28 -4.29
CA PHE A 297 8.60 -8.53 -4.29
C PHE A 297 9.21 -8.75 -2.92
N SER A 298 9.25 -10.02 -2.50
CA SER A 298 9.99 -10.43 -1.31
C SER A 298 11.25 -11.19 -1.71
N PHE A 299 12.26 -11.12 -0.84
CA PHE A 299 13.45 -11.94 -0.92
C PHE A 299 13.45 -13.01 0.18
N PRO A 300 14.07 -14.17 -0.06
CA PRO A 300 14.26 -15.16 0.98
C PRO A 300 15.27 -14.68 2.02
N SER A 301 15.03 -14.98 3.29
CA SER A 301 16.05 -14.86 4.34
C SER A 301 17.23 -15.79 4.04
N TYR A 302 18.43 -15.42 4.49
CA TYR A 302 19.66 -16.23 4.37
C TYR A 302 19.50 -17.66 4.95
N GLN A 303 18.52 -17.87 5.83
CA GLN A 303 18.22 -19.16 6.47
C GLN A 303 17.27 -20.06 5.66
N GLU A 304 16.64 -19.54 4.60
CA GLU A 304 15.74 -20.31 3.74
C GLU A 304 16.54 -21.26 2.85
N SER A 305 16.06 -22.49 2.65
CA SER A 305 16.81 -23.49 1.88
C SER A 305 16.98 -23.16 0.40
N VAL A 306 16.15 -22.25 -0.14
CA VAL A 306 16.31 -21.74 -1.50
C VAL A 306 17.67 -21.04 -1.68
N ILE A 307 18.21 -20.41 -0.65
CA ILE A 307 19.54 -19.77 -0.65
C ILE A 307 20.62 -20.83 -0.93
N GLU A 308 20.60 -21.92 -0.15
CA GLU A 308 21.54 -23.04 -0.30
C GLU A 308 21.37 -23.73 -1.67
N LYS A 309 20.12 -24.03 -2.07
CA LYS A 309 19.80 -24.74 -3.32
C LYS A 309 20.20 -23.97 -4.58
N MET A 310 20.06 -22.65 -4.55
CA MET A 310 20.38 -21.76 -5.67
C MET A 310 21.84 -21.29 -5.65
N GLY A 311 22.61 -21.65 -4.62
CA GLY A 311 24.00 -21.22 -4.47
C GLY A 311 24.11 -19.70 -4.37
N ILE A 312 23.21 -19.10 -3.58
CA ILE A 312 23.22 -17.67 -3.28
C ILE A 312 24.32 -17.40 -2.24
N THR A 313 25.17 -16.41 -2.51
CA THR A 313 26.28 -16.03 -1.62
C THR A 313 25.84 -15.05 -0.53
N GLU A 314 26.67 -14.89 0.49
CA GLU A 314 26.46 -13.88 1.54
C GLU A 314 26.44 -12.45 0.97
N GLU A 315 27.27 -12.17 -0.04
CA GLU A 315 27.26 -10.87 -0.75
C GLU A 315 25.93 -10.65 -1.49
N GLU A 316 25.41 -11.69 -2.15
CA GLU A 316 24.10 -11.62 -2.83
C GLU A 316 22.95 -11.43 -1.81
N THR A 317 23.01 -12.07 -0.63
CA THR A 317 22.02 -11.82 0.45
C THR A 317 22.11 -10.41 1.02
N ASN A 318 23.31 -9.87 1.22
CA ASN A 318 23.49 -8.50 1.68
C ASN A 318 22.91 -7.49 0.69
N ILE A 319 23.09 -7.73 -0.62
CA ILE A 319 22.44 -6.89 -1.65
C ILE A 319 20.92 -6.94 -1.52
N MET A 320 20.33 -8.12 -1.27
CA MET A 320 18.88 -8.24 -1.09
C MET A 320 18.39 -7.46 0.13
N ASP A 321 19.11 -7.54 1.24
CA ASP A 321 18.79 -6.81 2.47
C ASP A 321 18.93 -5.30 2.28
N ASP A 322 19.98 -4.83 1.61
CA ASP A 322 20.19 -3.42 1.27
C ASP A 322 19.06 -2.87 0.38
N ILE A 323 18.60 -3.65 -0.60
CA ILE A 323 17.47 -3.27 -1.46
C ILE A 323 16.19 -3.08 -0.64
N ILE A 324 15.90 -4.00 0.28
CA ILE A 324 14.72 -3.88 1.14
C ILE A 324 14.83 -2.66 2.05
N PHE A 325 15.98 -2.47 2.68
CA PHE A 325 16.24 -1.33 3.55
C PHE A 325 16.02 0.01 2.83
N GLU A 326 16.59 0.18 1.64
CA GLU A 326 16.45 1.41 0.84
C GLU A 326 15.01 1.63 0.35
N VAL A 327 14.26 0.58 0.04
CA VAL A 327 12.85 0.69 -0.37
C VAL A 327 11.95 1.09 0.79
N ASP A 328 12.34 0.75 2.02
CA ASP A 328 11.54 0.94 3.23
C ASP A 328 11.93 2.14 4.08
N ILE A 329 13.03 2.83 3.75
CA ILE A 329 13.54 3.99 4.51
C ILE A 329 12.48 5.10 4.70
N ASP A 330 11.52 5.21 3.77
CA ASP A 330 10.42 6.18 3.79
C ASP A 330 9.11 5.64 4.41
N SER A 331 9.11 4.41 4.97
CA SER A 331 7.91 3.77 5.50
C SER A 331 7.75 3.96 7.02
N GLU A 332 6.50 3.90 7.53
CA GLU A 332 6.23 3.93 8.97
C GLU A 332 7.06 2.82 9.66
N ASN A 333 8.00 3.23 10.53
CA ASN A 333 8.98 2.38 11.21
C ASN A 333 8.35 1.23 12.02
N TYR A 334 8.12 0.10 11.36
CA TYR A 334 7.97 -1.19 12.02
C TYR A 334 9.07 -2.12 11.50
N ASP A 335 9.86 -2.71 12.40
CA ASP A 335 10.93 -3.64 12.03
C ASP A 335 10.41 -4.84 11.21
N MET A 336 9.13 -5.18 11.36
CA MET A 336 8.48 -6.29 10.67
C MET A 336 7.17 -5.85 9.99
N LYS A 337 7.02 -6.24 8.73
CA LYS A 337 5.85 -5.91 7.90
C LYS A 337 4.76 -6.97 7.98
N HIS A 338 3.56 -6.58 7.56
CA HIS A 338 2.48 -7.53 7.25
C HIS A 338 2.52 -7.91 5.77
N ILE A 339 2.48 -9.21 5.48
CA ILE A 339 2.69 -9.75 4.14
C ILE A 339 1.69 -10.87 3.85
N ILE A 340 1.19 -10.93 2.61
CA ILE A 340 0.45 -12.06 2.05
C ILE A 340 1.27 -12.59 0.87
N LEU A 341 1.44 -13.92 0.77
CA LEU A 341 2.28 -14.59 -0.23
C LEU A 341 3.76 -14.21 -0.15
N GLY A 342 4.58 -14.82 -1.02
CA GLY A 342 6.01 -14.56 -1.06
C GLY A 342 6.85 -15.35 -0.07
N HIS A 343 7.98 -14.77 0.29
CA HIS A 343 8.89 -15.27 1.33
C HIS A 343 8.48 -14.71 2.69
N PRO A 344 8.37 -15.57 3.72
CA PRO A 344 8.21 -15.12 5.08
C PRO A 344 9.47 -14.41 5.57
N THR A 345 9.30 -13.26 6.22
CA THR A 345 10.40 -12.58 6.92
C THR A 345 10.54 -13.24 8.28
N ALA A 346 11.30 -14.34 8.36
CA ALA A 346 11.44 -15.09 9.60
C ALA A 346 12.45 -14.43 10.56
N ILE A 347 12.12 -14.40 11.86
CA ILE A 347 12.98 -13.85 12.92
C ILE A 347 13.90 -14.93 13.49
N GLN A 348 13.38 -16.14 13.69
CA GLN A 348 14.06 -17.23 14.41
C GLN A 348 14.14 -18.52 13.57
N GLY A 349 15.01 -18.54 12.57
CA GLY A 349 15.10 -19.68 11.65
C GLY A 349 13.92 -19.74 10.68
N THR A 350 14.04 -20.53 9.61
CA THR A 350 13.00 -20.64 8.59
C THR A 350 11.67 -21.15 9.14
N VAL A 351 10.59 -20.39 8.92
CA VAL A 351 9.23 -20.83 9.29
C VAL A 351 8.73 -21.97 8.41
N ARG A 352 9.24 -22.12 7.18
CA ARG A 352 8.85 -23.19 6.26
C ARG A 352 9.28 -24.55 6.75
N PHE A 353 10.46 -24.62 7.37
CA PHE A 353 10.93 -25.83 8.04
C PHE A 353 9.93 -26.27 9.12
N TRP A 354 9.47 -25.32 9.95
CA TRP A 354 8.53 -25.62 11.04
C TRP A 354 7.14 -26.01 10.52
N TRP A 355 6.64 -25.37 9.46
CA TRP A 355 5.43 -25.81 8.78
C TRP A 355 5.55 -27.25 8.27
N ALA A 356 6.64 -27.58 7.57
CA ALA A 356 6.88 -28.93 7.08
C ALA A 356 7.03 -29.96 8.21
N ALA A 357 7.73 -29.63 9.29
CA ALA A 357 7.88 -30.51 10.45
C ALA A 357 6.52 -30.82 11.11
N GLN A 358 5.68 -29.80 11.29
CA GLN A 358 4.33 -29.99 11.84
C GLN A 358 3.44 -30.80 10.89
N TYR A 359 3.48 -30.52 9.59
CA TYR A 359 2.73 -31.25 8.56
C TYR A 359 3.10 -32.73 8.48
N LEU A 360 4.38 -33.05 8.64
CA LEU A 360 4.86 -34.43 8.69
C LEU A 360 4.56 -35.14 10.02
N GLY A 361 3.87 -34.47 10.95
CA GLY A 361 3.58 -35.01 12.29
C GLY A 361 4.83 -35.14 13.16
N MET A 362 5.91 -34.43 12.84
CA MET A 362 7.16 -34.46 13.58
C MET A 362 7.16 -33.47 14.75
N GLY A 363 6.34 -32.41 14.67
CA GLY A 363 6.10 -31.46 15.76
C GLY A 363 7.35 -30.73 16.25
N ASP A 364 7.25 -29.97 17.34
CA ASP A 364 8.44 -29.38 17.97
C ASP A 364 9.21 -30.45 18.75
N LYS A 365 10.51 -30.60 18.44
CA LYS A 365 11.42 -31.57 19.04
C LYS A 365 12.74 -30.88 19.31
N SER A 366 13.36 -31.22 20.44
CA SER A 366 14.68 -30.69 20.79
C SER A 366 15.71 -30.96 19.70
N HIS A 367 15.73 -32.18 19.14
CA HIS A 367 16.67 -32.61 18.10
C HIS A 367 15.95 -33.42 17.02
N TYR A 368 16.31 -33.17 15.76
CA TYR A 368 15.95 -33.99 14.61
C TYR A 368 17.14 -34.81 14.13
N THR A 369 16.87 -36.02 13.63
CA THR A 369 17.87 -36.83 12.94
C THR A 369 18.18 -36.27 11.55
N ASP A 370 19.35 -36.58 10.99
CA ASP A 370 19.71 -36.19 9.63
C ASP A 370 18.71 -36.67 8.57
N GLU A 371 18.08 -37.82 8.80
CA GLU A 371 17.03 -38.35 7.92
C GLU A 371 15.74 -37.51 8.02
N GLU A 372 15.28 -37.18 9.23
CA GLU A 372 14.13 -36.29 9.44
C GLU A 372 14.37 -34.92 8.81
N ILE A 373 15.55 -34.31 9.03
CA ILE A 373 15.90 -33.02 8.43
C ILE A 373 15.82 -33.08 6.90
N LYS A 374 16.30 -34.16 6.27
CA LYS A 374 16.19 -34.34 4.81
C LYS A 374 14.73 -34.43 4.35
N PHE A 375 13.87 -35.10 5.10
CA PHE A 375 12.44 -35.16 4.77
C PHE A 375 11.76 -33.80 4.93
N ILE A 376 12.04 -33.07 6.01
CA ILE A 376 11.50 -31.73 6.26
C ILE A 376 11.96 -30.76 5.17
N LYS A 377 13.27 -30.70 4.87
CA LYS A 377 13.84 -29.84 3.81
C LYS A 377 13.27 -30.13 2.41
N LYS A 378 12.81 -31.36 2.17
CA LYS A 378 12.15 -31.74 0.91
C LYS A 378 10.70 -31.23 0.85
N GLU A 379 10.04 -31.13 2.00
CA GLU A 379 8.62 -30.76 2.08
C GLU A 379 8.41 -29.25 2.26
N GLU A 380 9.37 -28.53 2.85
CA GLU A 380 9.25 -27.09 3.17
C GLU A 380 8.98 -26.21 1.93
N ASP A 381 9.52 -26.56 0.76
CA ASP A 381 9.28 -25.84 -0.50
C ASP A 381 7.82 -25.95 -1.00
N ASN A 382 7.04 -26.87 -0.42
CA ASN A 382 5.64 -27.06 -0.75
C ASN A 382 4.71 -26.16 0.06
N PHE A 383 5.24 -25.33 0.96
CA PHE A 383 4.45 -24.36 1.71
C PHE A 383 4.42 -22.99 1.03
N ILE A 384 3.28 -22.34 1.18
CA ILE A 384 2.99 -20.98 0.72
C ILE A 384 2.57 -20.17 1.95
N LEU A 385 3.13 -18.96 2.11
CA LEU A 385 2.68 -18.00 3.11
C LEU A 385 1.29 -17.47 2.74
N LEU A 386 0.29 -17.69 3.60
CA LEU A 386 -1.03 -17.09 3.48
C LEU A 386 -1.11 -15.71 4.12
N LEU A 387 -0.54 -15.57 5.31
CA LEU A 387 -0.59 -14.33 6.08
C LEU A 387 0.59 -14.29 7.05
N GLN A 388 1.36 -13.21 6.99
CA GLN A 388 2.30 -12.76 8.01
C GLN A 388 1.71 -11.53 8.69
N LEU A 389 1.59 -11.56 10.02
CA LEU A 389 0.99 -10.50 10.81
C LEU A 389 1.90 -10.14 11.99
N ASN A 390 2.34 -8.88 12.05
CA ASN A 390 3.19 -8.36 13.12
C ASN A 390 2.35 -7.83 14.29
N PHE A 391 2.34 -8.53 15.43
CA PHE A 391 1.65 -8.09 16.65
C PHE A 391 2.32 -6.90 17.34
N GLY A 392 3.56 -6.55 16.98
CA GLY A 392 4.20 -5.29 17.36
C GLY A 392 3.59 -4.06 16.68
N ASP A 393 2.69 -4.21 15.69
CA ASP A 393 1.96 -3.07 15.13
C ASP A 393 0.91 -2.55 16.16
N PRO A 394 1.07 -1.32 16.68
CA PRO A 394 0.19 -0.73 17.68
C PRO A 394 -1.24 -0.54 17.17
N LYS A 395 -1.48 -0.60 15.86
CA LYS A 395 -2.84 -0.54 15.30
C LYS A 395 -3.64 -1.81 15.60
N ILE A 396 -2.99 -2.96 15.77
CA ILE A 396 -3.62 -4.22 16.22
C ILE A 396 -4.09 -4.09 17.68
N ASN A 397 -3.29 -3.42 18.52
CA ASN A 397 -3.59 -3.12 19.92
C ASN A 397 -3.98 -4.38 20.71
N PHE A 398 -3.12 -5.40 20.65
CA PHE A 398 -3.27 -6.64 21.39
C PHE A 398 -1.91 -7.07 21.97
N ASP A 399 -1.77 -6.94 23.29
CA ASP A 399 -0.47 -7.16 23.96
C ASP A 399 -0.23 -8.63 24.34
N GLY A 400 -1.22 -9.52 24.12
CA GLY A 400 -1.17 -10.89 24.63
C GLY A 400 -0.06 -11.76 24.05
N PHE A 401 0.53 -11.37 22.92
CA PHE A 401 1.63 -12.09 22.28
C PHE A 401 2.95 -11.29 22.24
N GLY A 402 3.01 -10.11 22.85
CA GLY A 402 4.17 -9.20 22.78
C GLY A 402 4.59 -8.84 21.35
N ASP A 403 5.87 -8.53 21.18
CA ASP A 403 6.49 -8.20 19.88
C ASP A 403 6.76 -9.48 19.06
N SER A 404 5.67 -10.16 18.69
CA SER A 404 5.70 -11.39 17.91
C SER A 404 5.12 -11.22 16.51
N VAL A 405 5.46 -12.15 15.63
CA VAL A 405 4.96 -12.23 14.27
C VAL A 405 4.33 -13.60 14.06
N ALA A 406 3.10 -13.61 13.57
CA ALA A 406 2.37 -14.83 13.19
C ALA A 406 2.53 -15.11 11.70
N TYR A 407 2.81 -16.36 11.35
CA TYR A 407 2.98 -16.84 9.99
C TYR A 407 2.04 -18.02 9.73
N PHE A 408 1.01 -17.79 8.92
CA PHE A 408 0.09 -18.83 8.46
C PHE A 408 0.59 -19.41 7.14
N GLY A 409 0.90 -20.72 7.12
CA GLY A 409 1.36 -21.45 5.95
C GLY A 409 0.30 -22.45 5.46
N ILE A 410 0.16 -22.58 4.13
CA ILE A 410 -0.66 -23.62 3.49
C ILE A 410 0.21 -24.48 2.58
N HIS A 411 -0.05 -25.79 2.59
CA HIS A 411 0.59 -26.70 1.66
C HIS A 411 -0.01 -26.57 0.24
N LYS A 412 0.80 -26.63 -0.81
CA LYS A 412 0.37 -26.46 -2.22
C LYS A 412 -0.80 -27.36 -2.61
N LYS A 413 -0.77 -28.65 -2.22
CA LYS A 413 -1.84 -29.62 -2.49
C LYS A 413 -3.18 -29.25 -1.82
N ASP A 414 -3.10 -28.66 -0.63
CA ASP A 414 -4.29 -28.20 0.07
C ASP A 414 -4.87 -26.96 -0.62
N LEU A 415 -4.01 -26.03 -1.07
CA LEU A 415 -4.43 -24.88 -1.86
C LEU A 415 -5.07 -25.29 -3.20
N GLU A 416 -4.51 -26.26 -3.92
CA GLU A 416 -5.07 -26.78 -5.18
C GLU A 416 -6.51 -27.29 -5.05
N THR A 417 -6.88 -27.77 -3.85
CA THR A 417 -8.21 -28.29 -3.55
C THR A 417 -9.06 -27.32 -2.73
N ASN A 418 -8.59 -26.08 -2.53
CA ASN A 418 -9.20 -25.08 -1.64
C ASN A 418 -9.46 -25.59 -0.22
N ASN A 419 -8.60 -26.49 0.26
CA ASN A 419 -8.66 -27.04 1.60
C ASN A 419 -7.86 -26.17 2.59
N PHE A 420 -8.53 -25.29 3.32
CA PHE A 420 -7.87 -24.43 4.32
C PHE A 420 -7.89 -25.04 5.73
N GLU A 421 -8.34 -26.28 5.91
CA GLU A 421 -8.38 -26.95 7.23
C GLU A 421 -6.99 -27.35 7.74
N ASN A 422 -6.02 -27.52 6.83
CA ASN A 422 -4.65 -27.96 7.13
C ASN A 422 -3.65 -26.79 7.15
N VAL A 423 -4.13 -25.55 7.29
CA VAL A 423 -3.23 -24.41 7.50
C VAL A 423 -2.45 -24.61 8.80
N ILE A 424 -1.20 -24.16 8.80
CA ILE A 424 -0.28 -24.27 9.93
C ILE A 424 0.10 -22.86 10.38
N LEU A 425 0.04 -22.60 11.68
CA LEU A 425 0.53 -21.37 12.29
C LEU A 425 1.89 -21.63 12.93
N VAL A 426 2.84 -20.72 12.70
CA VAL A 426 4.08 -20.59 13.45
C VAL A 426 4.13 -19.17 13.96
N MET A 427 4.54 -18.97 15.22
CA MET A 427 4.79 -17.64 15.78
C MET A 427 6.24 -17.53 16.24
N GLN A 428 6.85 -16.37 15.97
CA GLN A 428 8.22 -16.05 16.39
C GLN A 428 8.22 -14.67 17.04
N ASN A 429 9.19 -14.40 17.91
CA ASN A 429 9.40 -13.09 18.51
C ASN A 429 10.83 -12.59 18.28
N THR A 430 10.97 -11.27 18.35
CA THR A 430 12.25 -10.55 18.33
C THR A 430 12.99 -10.64 19.65
#